data_AF-A0A2M8N8M4-F1
#
_entry.id   AF-A0A2M8N8M4-F1
#
_cell.length_a   1.000
_cell.length_b   1.000
_cell.length_c   1.000
_cell.angle_alpha   90.00
_cell.angle_beta   90.00
_cell.angle_gamma   90.00
#
_symmetry.space_group_name_H-M   'P 1'
#
loop_
_entity.id
_entity.type
_entity.pdbx_description
1 polymer ?
#
loop_
_entity_poly.entity_id
_entity_poly.type
_entity_poly.pdbx_seq_one_letter_code
_entity_poly.pdbx_strand_id
1 'polypeptide(L)'
;VTLPGGVGQEVEVPIEAMGASAGEVGNVEANMINTVIGPLEEQVDVININPTHNGESRTVQAVSTADHQVLELQMSQLLQERAYEALQNEIGANQYVILETLQIVEERPEWTIFSAQPGEIADTLTLTKRAIVEAVVVDTQLGQQIVFAQMANQIPRGRSFLPETITYQRGDVSFAGELILFTMSGRGEVIGQIRTEQIQSDIAGMSYDDAMSYLIERVDIAEDTTPEIIISPAWFKEWFNQMPILPNRIQIEEVP
;
A
#
# COMPACT_ATOMS: atom_id res chain seq x y z
N VAL A 1 32.84 32.43 59.62
CA VAL A 1 32.25 32.48 60.98
C VAL A 1 33.38 32.63 61.99
N THR A 2 33.16 33.30 63.11
CA THR A 2 34.13 33.46 64.20
C THR A 2 33.73 32.57 65.38
N LEU A 3 34.64 31.68 65.79
CA LEU A 3 34.50 30.83 66.97
C LEU A 3 35.03 31.58 68.21
N PRO A 4 34.26 31.71 69.30
CA PRO A 4 34.76 32.27 70.55
C PRO A 4 35.79 31.33 71.19
N GLY A 5 36.89 31.87 71.69
CA GLY A 5 37.95 31.08 72.35
C GLY A 5 37.54 30.62 73.75
N GLY A 6 37.78 29.35 74.05
CA GLY A 6 37.49 28.73 75.35
C GLY A 6 37.05 27.27 75.20
N VAL A 7 37.19 26.47 76.26
CA VAL A 7 36.77 25.05 76.26
C VAL A 7 35.25 24.96 76.40
N GLY A 8 34.61 24.11 75.58
CA GLY A 8 33.16 23.85 75.64
C GLY A 8 32.27 24.98 75.11
N GLN A 9 32.82 25.89 74.29
CA GLN A 9 32.02 26.86 73.57
C GLN A 9 31.53 26.26 72.24
N GLU A 10 30.29 26.53 71.87
CA GLU A 10 29.67 26.01 70.64
C GLU A 10 29.20 27.16 69.75
N VAL A 11 29.16 26.93 68.44
CA VAL A 11 28.58 27.86 67.47
C VAL A 11 27.92 27.07 66.35
N GLU A 12 26.73 27.49 65.95
CA GLU A 12 26.08 26.95 64.76
C GLU A 12 26.58 27.65 63.50
N VAL A 13 26.90 26.87 62.48
CA VAL A 13 27.36 27.37 61.19
C VAL A 13 26.46 26.86 60.07
N PRO A 14 26.09 27.70 59.09
CA PRO A 14 25.47 27.19 57.88
C PRO A 14 26.48 26.33 57.12
N ILE A 15 26.00 25.26 56.51
CA ILE A 15 26.77 24.38 55.65
C ILE A 15 26.31 24.53 54.21
N GLU A 16 27.22 24.31 53.27
CA GLU A 16 26.93 24.27 51.85
C GLU A 16 27.61 23.02 51.28
N ALA A 17 26.87 22.26 50.47
CA ALA A 17 27.43 21.10 49.81
C ALA A 17 28.47 21.54 48.77
N MET A 18 29.65 20.92 48.80
CA MET A 18 30.62 21.09 47.74
C MET A 18 30.11 20.46 46.44
N GLY A 19 30.62 20.90 45.28
CA GLY A 19 30.16 20.39 43.98
C GLY A 19 30.26 18.87 43.82
N ALA A 20 31.24 18.22 44.48
CA ALA A 20 31.39 16.76 44.49
C ALA A 20 30.31 16.02 45.30
N SER A 21 29.58 16.73 46.16
CA SER A 21 28.50 16.23 47.00
C SER A 21 27.17 16.89 46.61
N ALA A 22 27.00 17.31 45.35
CA ALA A 22 25.75 17.88 44.87
C ALA A 22 24.68 16.81 44.64
N GLY A 23 23.41 17.17 44.82
CA GLY A 23 22.27 16.26 44.62
C GLY A 23 22.04 15.32 45.80
N GLU A 24 21.25 14.27 45.59
CA GLU A 24 20.80 13.36 46.66
C GLU A 24 21.95 12.67 47.39
N VAL A 25 23.06 12.38 46.68
CA VAL A 25 24.26 11.75 47.24
C VAL A 25 24.96 12.61 48.31
N GLY A 26 24.70 13.91 48.31
CA GLY A 26 25.22 14.85 49.31
C GLY A 26 24.48 14.84 50.63
N ASN A 27 23.29 14.23 50.67
CA ASN A 27 22.50 14.15 51.90
C ASN A 27 23.12 13.11 52.83
N VAL A 28 23.57 13.53 54.01
CA VAL A 28 24.15 12.67 55.05
C VAL A 28 23.28 12.66 56.31
N GLU A 29 23.30 11.53 57.01
CA GLU A 29 22.63 11.36 58.29
C GLU A 29 23.25 12.22 59.41
N ALA A 30 22.57 12.30 60.55
CA ALA A 30 23.12 12.96 61.74
C ALA A 30 24.48 12.36 62.14
N ASN A 31 25.39 13.21 62.64
CA ASN A 31 26.73 12.88 63.12
C ASN A 31 27.74 12.39 62.04
N MET A 32 27.43 12.56 60.77
CA MET A 32 28.30 12.16 59.66
C MET A 32 29.30 13.25 59.25
N ILE A 33 28.99 14.53 59.49
CA ILE A 33 29.90 15.65 59.29
C ILE A 33 30.69 15.85 60.58
N ASN A 34 31.86 15.22 60.67
CA ASN A 34 32.63 15.14 61.92
C ASN A 34 34.09 15.60 61.80
N THR A 35 34.49 16.14 60.66
CA THR A 35 35.88 16.54 60.38
C THR A 35 35.92 17.97 59.86
N VAL A 36 36.86 18.77 60.38
CA VAL A 36 37.17 20.12 59.88
C VAL A 36 38.55 20.08 59.25
N ILE A 37 38.67 20.59 58.03
CA ILE A 37 39.97 20.68 57.36
C ILE A 37 40.51 22.10 57.53
N GLY A 38 41.73 22.25 58.06
CA GLY A 38 42.44 23.52 58.11
C GLY A 38 43.09 23.83 59.46
N PRO A 39 43.49 25.10 59.71
CA PRO A 39 44.28 25.49 60.89
C PRO A 39 43.64 25.23 62.25
N LEU A 40 42.33 24.92 62.29
CA LEU A 40 41.56 24.68 63.50
C LEU A 40 41.23 23.20 63.73
N GLU A 41 41.69 22.29 62.86
CA GLU A 41 41.36 20.85 62.91
C GLU A 41 41.65 20.18 64.26
N GLU A 42 42.76 20.54 64.92
CA GLU A 42 43.12 20.00 66.25
C GLU A 42 42.46 20.75 67.42
N GLN A 43 41.73 21.83 67.16
CA GLN A 43 41.22 22.76 68.17
C GLN A 43 39.70 22.74 68.31
N VAL A 44 38.98 22.15 67.33
CA VAL A 44 37.52 22.14 67.31
C VAL A 44 36.98 20.76 66.91
N ASP A 45 35.89 20.36 67.55
CA ASP A 45 35.06 19.25 67.09
C ASP A 45 33.87 19.81 66.29
N VAL A 46 33.48 19.11 65.23
CA VAL A 46 32.28 19.45 64.44
C VAL A 46 31.34 18.27 64.40
N ILE A 47 30.04 18.55 64.42
CA ILE A 47 29.00 17.55 64.31
C ILE A 47 27.78 18.17 63.65
N ASN A 48 27.11 17.45 62.74
CA ASN A 48 25.76 17.81 62.31
C ASN A 48 24.73 17.10 63.20
N ILE A 49 24.00 17.87 64.00
CA ILE A 49 23.00 17.34 64.94
C ILE A 49 21.81 16.71 64.19
N ASN A 50 21.41 17.32 63.08
CA ASN A 50 20.33 16.85 62.22
C ASN A 50 20.89 16.33 60.88
N PRO A 51 20.22 15.36 60.23
CA PRO A 51 20.53 14.97 58.86
C PRO A 51 20.42 16.16 57.91
N THR A 52 21.19 16.12 56.83
CA THR A 52 21.08 17.12 55.75
C THR A 52 20.05 16.67 54.73
N HIS A 53 19.26 17.59 54.22
CA HIS A 53 18.19 17.32 53.26
C HIS A 53 18.24 18.33 52.10
N ASN A 54 17.40 18.13 51.09
CA ASN A 54 17.23 18.99 49.89
C ASN A 54 18.30 18.85 48.81
N GLY A 55 19.25 17.92 48.93
CA GLY A 55 19.95 17.40 47.76
C GLY A 55 18.98 16.61 46.89
N GLU A 56 18.64 17.10 45.70
CA GLU A 56 17.76 16.42 44.74
C GLU A 56 18.53 16.14 43.43
N SER A 57 18.31 14.97 42.85
CA SER A 57 18.79 14.61 41.52
C SER A 57 17.61 14.50 40.57
N ARG A 58 17.63 15.23 39.46
CA ARG A 58 16.62 15.07 38.40
C ARG A 58 17.15 14.17 37.29
N THR A 59 16.36 13.17 36.90
CA THR A 59 16.58 12.43 35.66
C THR A 59 15.76 13.10 34.56
N VAL A 60 16.41 13.40 33.44
CA VAL A 60 15.76 13.96 32.24
C VAL A 60 15.85 12.95 31.11
N GLN A 61 14.82 12.87 30.29
CA GLN A 61 14.89 12.10 29.06
C GLN A 61 15.68 12.89 28.03
N ALA A 62 16.57 12.21 27.32
CA ALA A 62 17.35 12.79 26.25
C ALA A 62 17.25 11.89 25.03
N VAL A 63 17.33 12.50 23.86
CA VAL A 63 17.27 11.79 22.58
C VAL A 63 18.49 10.87 22.46
N SER A 64 18.27 9.62 22.07
CA SER A 64 19.34 8.67 21.79
C SER A 64 19.63 8.57 20.28
N THR A 65 20.79 8.02 19.93
CA THR A 65 21.12 7.68 18.55
C THR A 65 20.20 6.58 17.99
N ALA A 66 19.70 5.69 18.85
CA ALA A 66 18.73 4.67 18.47
C ALA A 66 17.39 5.29 18.06
N ASP A 67 16.94 6.34 18.75
CA ASP A 67 15.69 7.04 18.41
C ASP A 67 15.75 7.66 17.01
N HIS A 68 16.89 8.27 16.66
CA HIS A 68 17.15 8.77 15.31
C HIS A 68 17.05 7.66 14.27
N GLN A 69 17.75 6.54 14.47
CA GLN A 69 17.78 5.42 13.51
C GLN A 69 16.39 4.80 13.31
N VAL A 70 15.63 4.61 14.39
CA VAL A 70 14.26 4.09 14.30
C VAL A 70 13.38 5.04 13.51
N LEU A 71 13.47 6.34 13.77
CA LEU A 71 12.67 7.35 13.08
C LEU A 71 13.04 7.47 11.60
N GLU A 72 14.32 7.33 11.24
CA GLU A 72 14.76 7.31 9.83
C GLU A 72 14.20 6.10 9.07
N LEU A 73 14.24 4.91 9.68
CA LEU A 73 13.71 3.69 9.07
C LEU A 73 12.20 3.82 8.83
N GLN A 74 11.46 4.28 9.84
CA GLN A 74 10.02 4.52 9.74
C GLN A 74 9.68 5.56 8.66
N MET A 75 10.41 6.68 8.64
CA MET A 75 10.18 7.74 7.65
C MET A 75 10.52 7.28 6.22
N SER A 76 11.56 6.46 6.05
CA SER A 76 11.92 5.93 4.73
C SER A 76 10.86 4.98 4.19
N GLN A 77 10.27 4.15 5.04
CA GLN A 77 9.12 3.30 4.67
C GLN A 77 7.89 4.14 4.29
N LEU A 78 7.56 5.16 5.09
CA LEU A 78 6.45 6.06 4.81
C LEU A 78 6.64 6.84 3.50
N LEU A 79 7.87 7.26 3.20
CA LEU A 79 8.18 7.93 1.93
C LEU A 79 7.99 7.01 0.73
N GLN A 80 8.39 5.73 0.84
CA GLN A 80 8.16 4.74 -0.22
C GLN A 80 6.67 4.49 -0.43
N GLU A 81 5.90 4.30 0.64
CA GLU A 81 4.44 4.09 0.56
C GLU A 81 3.75 5.30 -0.13
N ARG A 82 4.07 6.52 0.32
CA ARG A 82 3.52 7.74 -0.29
C ARG A 82 3.96 7.93 -1.73
N ALA A 83 5.20 7.57 -2.07
CA ALA A 83 5.68 7.63 -3.44
C ALA A 83 4.93 6.64 -4.34
N TYR A 84 4.66 5.43 -3.86
CA TYR A 84 3.85 4.45 -4.58
C TYR A 84 2.43 4.95 -4.84
N GLU A 85 1.77 5.52 -3.84
CA GLU A 85 0.44 6.13 -4.01
C GLU A 85 0.46 7.31 -4.99
N ALA A 86 1.47 8.18 -4.91
CA ALA A 86 1.62 9.29 -5.83
C ALA A 86 1.81 8.80 -7.28
N LEU A 87 2.70 7.82 -7.50
CA LEU A 87 2.92 7.21 -8.81
C LEU A 87 1.65 6.57 -9.37
N GLN A 88 0.88 5.85 -8.55
CA GLN A 88 -0.39 5.26 -9.00
C GLN A 88 -1.40 6.29 -9.48
N ASN A 89 -1.35 7.53 -8.98
CA ASN A 89 -2.22 8.61 -9.43
C ASN A 89 -1.73 9.31 -10.72
N GLU A 90 -0.47 9.12 -11.10
CA GLU A 90 0.13 9.71 -12.30
C GLU A 90 0.11 8.77 -13.52
N ILE A 91 0.04 7.46 -13.30
CA ILE A 91 0.06 6.47 -14.38
C ILE A 91 -1.32 6.32 -15.06
N GLY A 92 -1.30 5.91 -16.34
CA GLY A 92 -2.50 5.64 -17.12
C GLY A 92 -3.17 4.29 -16.78
N ALA A 93 -4.39 4.08 -17.28
CA ALA A 93 -5.20 2.88 -16.97
C ALA A 93 -4.56 1.53 -17.36
N ASN A 94 -3.66 1.52 -18.36
CA ASN A 94 -2.95 0.32 -18.81
C ASN A 94 -1.53 0.20 -18.24
N GLN A 95 -1.14 1.13 -17.38
CA GLN A 95 0.19 1.17 -16.79
C GLN A 95 0.17 0.62 -15.38
N TYR A 96 1.29 0.02 -14.99
CA TYR A 96 1.46 -0.59 -13.69
C TYR A 96 2.86 -0.33 -13.14
N VAL A 97 2.92 0.11 -11.88
CA VAL A 97 4.18 0.31 -11.15
C VAL A 97 4.65 -1.02 -10.58
N ILE A 98 5.89 -1.41 -10.87
CA ILE A 98 6.51 -2.59 -10.27
C ILE A 98 7.06 -2.21 -8.91
N LEU A 99 6.33 -2.57 -7.86
CA LEU A 99 6.64 -2.18 -6.47
C LEU A 99 8.07 -2.59 -6.06
N GLU A 100 8.54 -3.74 -6.53
CA GLU A 100 9.87 -4.27 -6.22
C GLU A 100 11.02 -3.42 -6.82
N THR A 101 10.72 -2.53 -7.77
CA THR A 101 11.67 -1.59 -8.35
C THR A 101 11.65 -0.21 -7.69
N LEU A 102 10.73 0.01 -6.74
CA LEU A 102 10.59 1.27 -6.05
C LEU A 102 11.80 1.51 -5.13
N GLN A 103 12.56 2.55 -5.41
CA GLN A 103 13.76 2.87 -4.65
C GLN A 103 13.98 4.38 -4.51
N ILE A 104 14.60 4.78 -3.40
CA ILE A 104 15.06 6.15 -3.18
C ILE A 104 16.36 6.32 -3.96
N VAL A 105 16.36 7.19 -4.97
CA VAL A 105 17.53 7.43 -5.83
C VAL A 105 18.31 8.67 -5.44
N GLU A 106 17.67 9.62 -4.76
CA GLU A 106 18.34 10.82 -4.27
C GLU A 106 17.85 11.21 -2.87
N GLU A 107 18.80 11.39 -1.97
CA GLU A 107 18.61 11.95 -0.64
C GLU A 107 19.73 12.95 -0.38
N ARG A 108 19.43 14.04 0.34
CA ARG A 108 20.42 15.06 0.67
C ARG A 108 20.37 15.41 2.15
N PRO A 109 21.52 15.72 2.79
CA PRO A 109 21.54 16.09 4.21
C PRO A 109 20.63 17.28 4.54
N GLU A 110 20.55 18.28 3.64
CA GLU A 110 19.68 19.44 3.85
C GLU A 110 18.17 19.12 3.72
N TRP A 111 17.82 17.90 3.33
CA TRP A 111 16.44 17.41 3.24
C TRP A 111 16.02 16.56 4.44
N THR A 112 16.95 16.28 5.35
CA THR A 112 16.73 15.44 6.53
C THR A 112 17.00 16.27 7.78
N ILE A 113 15.93 16.74 8.42
CA ILE A 113 15.98 17.69 9.53
C ILE A 113 15.31 17.07 10.76
N PHE A 114 16.11 16.82 11.80
CA PHE A 114 15.63 16.42 13.12
C PHE A 114 15.34 17.64 13.99
N SER A 115 14.33 17.55 14.85
CA SER A 115 14.01 18.60 15.81
C SER A 115 14.97 18.69 16.99
N ALA A 116 15.75 17.62 17.25
CA ALA A 116 16.72 17.54 18.34
C ALA A 116 17.84 16.54 18.00
N GLN A 117 19.03 16.76 18.55
CA GLN A 117 20.23 15.91 18.38
C GLN A 117 20.38 14.90 19.52
N PRO A 118 21.13 13.80 19.32
CA PRO A 118 21.41 12.85 20.40
C PRO A 118 22.09 13.54 21.59
N GLY A 119 21.57 13.29 22.79
CA GLY A 119 21.99 13.93 24.04
C GLY A 119 21.24 15.22 24.39
N GLU A 120 20.45 15.77 23.47
CA GLU A 120 19.57 16.90 23.79
C GLU A 120 18.33 16.43 24.55
N ILE A 121 17.92 17.23 25.54
CA ILE A 121 16.74 16.98 26.34
C ILE A 121 15.52 17.37 25.51
N ALA A 122 14.71 16.38 25.13
CA ALA A 122 13.46 16.59 24.41
C ALA A 122 12.48 15.45 24.70
N ASP A 123 11.22 15.79 24.95
CA ASP A 123 10.15 14.82 25.18
C ASP A 123 9.59 14.23 23.87
N THR A 124 9.89 14.84 22.72
CA THR A 124 9.41 14.41 21.40
C THR A 124 10.47 14.69 20.34
N LEU A 125 10.74 13.68 19.52
CA LEU A 125 11.62 13.76 18.36
C LEU A 125 10.78 13.80 17.08
N THR A 126 10.97 14.84 16.27
CA THR A 126 10.33 14.98 14.95
C THR A 126 11.39 14.91 13.86
N LEU A 127 11.05 14.28 12.73
CA LEU A 127 11.87 14.24 11.52
C LEU A 127 11.08 14.82 10.35
N THR A 128 11.67 15.80 9.67
CA THR A 128 11.23 16.25 8.34
C THR A 128 12.20 15.69 7.31
N LYS A 129 11.71 14.87 6.39
CA LYS A 129 12.54 14.21 5.36
C LYS A 129 11.98 14.44 3.97
N ARG A 130 12.85 14.69 2.98
CA ARG A 130 12.53 14.69 1.55
C ARG A 130 13.50 13.78 0.81
N ALA A 131 12.98 13.06 -0.18
CA ALA A 131 13.73 12.16 -1.05
C ALA A 131 13.12 12.15 -2.45
N ILE A 132 13.91 11.76 -3.45
CA ILE A 132 13.43 11.44 -4.79
C ILE A 132 13.35 9.93 -4.92
N VAL A 133 12.20 9.44 -5.35
CA VAL A 133 11.89 8.03 -5.51
C VAL A 133 11.67 7.74 -6.99
N GLU A 134 12.21 6.62 -7.45
CA GLU A 134 12.04 6.11 -8.81
C GLU A 134 11.45 4.70 -8.75
N ALA A 135 10.65 4.36 -9.76
CA ALA A 135 10.19 2.99 -10.01
C ALA A 135 10.04 2.75 -11.50
N VAL A 136 10.09 1.48 -11.90
CA VAL A 136 9.79 1.05 -13.26
C VAL A 136 8.29 0.89 -13.42
N VAL A 137 7.76 1.54 -14.46
CA VAL A 137 6.37 1.42 -14.90
C VAL A 137 6.32 0.64 -16.19
N VAL A 138 5.42 -0.33 -16.28
CA VAL A 138 5.19 -1.14 -17.47
C VAL A 138 3.83 -0.81 -18.06
N ASP A 139 3.81 -0.56 -19.37
CA ASP A 139 2.58 -0.50 -20.15
C ASP A 139 2.14 -1.91 -20.55
N THR A 140 0.99 -2.34 -20.05
CA THR A 140 0.44 -3.67 -20.28
C THR A 140 -0.30 -3.81 -21.61
N GLN A 141 -0.50 -2.73 -22.37
CA GLN A 141 -1.30 -2.73 -23.60
C GLN A 141 -0.80 -3.74 -24.63
N LEU A 142 0.52 -3.83 -24.86
CA LEU A 142 1.10 -4.83 -25.77
C LEU A 142 0.91 -6.25 -25.24
N GLY A 143 1.06 -6.43 -23.92
CA GLY A 143 0.76 -7.71 -23.26
C GLY A 143 -0.69 -8.13 -23.47
N GLN A 144 -1.64 -7.21 -23.31
CA GLN A 144 -3.07 -7.45 -23.52
C GLN A 144 -3.37 -7.88 -24.95
N GLN A 145 -2.72 -7.28 -25.95
CA GLN A 145 -2.86 -7.70 -27.35
C GLN A 145 -2.35 -9.13 -27.58
N ILE A 146 -1.21 -9.49 -26.98
CA ILE A 146 -0.66 -10.85 -27.07
C ILE A 146 -1.60 -11.86 -26.41
N VAL A 147 -2.09 -11.56 -25.22
CA VAL A 147 -3.05 -12.42 -24.49
C VAL A 147 -4.35 -12.54 -25.27
N PHE A 148 -4.89 -11.44 -25.80
CA PHE A 148 -6.09 -11.47 -26.64
C PHE A 148 -5.92 -12.34 -27.88
N ALA A 149 -4.80 -12.22 -28.60
CA ALA A 149 -4.53 -13.05 -29.77
C ALA A 149 -4.45 -14.54 -29.43
N GLN A 150 -3.84 -14.89 -28.28
CA GLN A 150 -3.81 -16.27 -27.78
C GLN A 150 -5.20 -16.78 -27.40
N MET A 151 -5.99 -15.97 -26.71
CA MET A 151 -7.38 -16.29 -26.36
C MET A 151 -8.25 -16.48 -27.61
N ALA A 152 -8.10 -15.61 -28.61
CA ALA A 152 -8.87 -15.65 -29.86
C ALA A 152 -8.66 -16.96 -30.64
N ASN A 153 -7.45 -17.53 -30.58
CA ASN A 153 -7.16 -18.82 -31.21
C ASN A 153 -7.86 -20.02 -30.54
N GLN A 154 -8.37 -19.84 -29.32
CA GLN A 154 -9.07 -20.88 -28.57
C GLN A 154 -10.60 -20.83 -28.80
N ILE A 155 -11.11 -19.81 -29.50
CA ILE A 155 -12.54 -19.68 -29.76
C ILE A 155 -12.97 -20.73 -30.79
N PRO A 156 -13.99 -21.56 -30.49
CA PRO A 156 -14.58 -22.47 -31.47
C PRO A 156 -15.17 -21.71 -32.67
N ARG A 157 -15.24 -22.38 -33.83
CA ARG A 157 -15.88 -21.79 -35.01
C ARG A 157 -17.34 -21.41 -34.71
N GLY A 158 -17.78 -20.27 -35.24
CA GLY A 158 -19.16 -19.79 -35.06
C GLY A 158 -19.42 -19.11 -33.72
N ARG A 159 -18.36 -18.75 -32.97
CA ARG A 159 -18.47 -18.03 -31.71
C ARG A 159 -17.59 -16.80 -31.69
N SER A 160 -17.88 -15.86 -30.79
CA SER A 160 -17.10 -14.63 -30.57
C SER A 160 -17.03 -14.27 -29.09
N PHE A 161 -15.98 -13.56 -28.68
CA PHE A 161 -15.92 -13.00 -27.34
C PHE A 161 -17.00 -11.94 -27.14
N LEU A 162 -17.54 -11.89 -25.92
CA LEU A 162 -18.34 -10.78 -25.44
C LEU A 162 -17.38 -9.72 -24.86
N PRO A 163 -17.11 -8.60 -25.56
CA PRO A 163 -15.99 -7.70 -25.25
C PRO A 163 -15.97 -7.18 -23.82
N GLU A 164 -17.14 -6.89 -23.25
CA GLU A 164 -17.33 -6.38 -21.90
C GLU A 164 -16.95 -7.38 -20.79
N THR A 165 -16.86 -8.66 -21.11
CA THR A 165 -16.48 -9.72 -20.16
C THR A 165 -14.98 -9.98 -20.12
N ILE A 166 -14.22 -9.39 -21.06
CA ILE A 166 -12.79 -9.63 -21.16
C ILE A 166 -12.09 -8.92 -20.00
N THR A 167 -11.41 -9.71 -19.17
CA THR A 167 -10.59 -9.23 -18.08
C THR A 167 -9.17 -9.76 -18.24
N TYR A 168 -8.19 -8.91 -17.95
CA TYR A 168 -6.77 -9.24 -17.98
C TYR A 168 -6.22 -9.24 -16.57
N GLN A 169 -5.32 -10.18 -16.30
CA GLN A 169 -4.64 -10.26 -15.01
C GLN A 169 -3.15 -10.52 -15.24
N ARG A 170 -2.32 -9.81 -14.48
CA ARG A 170 -0.88 -10.03 -14.43
C ARG A 170 -0.58 -11.02 -13.29
N GLY A 171 0.34 -11.96 -13.51
CA GLY A 171 0.92 -12.78 -12.46
C GLY A 171 2.21 -12.16 -11.91
N ASP A 172 2.98 -12.89 -11.12
CA ASP A 172 4.15 -12.34 -10.41
C ASP A 172 5.24 -11.77 -11.33
N VAL A 173 6.01 -10.81 -10.81
CA VAL A 173 7.23 -10.28 -11.46
C VAL A 173 8.43 -11.10 -11.02
N SER A 174 9.34 -11.36 -11.96
CA SER A 174 10.66 -11.91 -11.70
C SER A 174 11.72 -11.11 -12.44
N PHE A 175 12.93 -11.08 -11.88
CA PHE A 175 14.06 -10.34 -12.42
C PHE A 175 15.08 -11.30 -12.99
N ALA A 176 15.49 -11.09 -14.23
CA ALA A 176 16.50 -11.87 -14.93
C ALA A 176 17.57 -10.92 -15.49
N GLY A 177 18.51 -10.52 -14.63
CA GLY A 177 19.47 -9.46 -14.95
C GLY A 177 18.76 -8.12 -15.08
N GLU A 178 18.89 -7.47 -16.24
CA GLU A 178 18.18 -6.22 -16.56
C GLU A 178 16.76 -6.46 -17.11
N LEU A 179 16.38 -7.72 -17.33
CA LEU A 179 15.05 -8.06 -17.84
C LEU A 179 14.06 -8.24 -16.70
N ILE A 180 12.91 -7.60 -16.86
CA ILE A 180 11.74 -7.79 -16.02
C ILE A 180 10.81 -8.76 -16.75
N LEU A 181 10.55 -9.90 -16.12
CA LEU A 181 9.68 -10.94 -16.65
C LEU A 181 8.43 -11.02 -15.79
N PHE A 182 7.27 -10.99 -16.43
CA PHE A 182 6.00 -11.20 -15.76
C PHE A 182 5.09 -12.05 -16.65
N THR A 183 4.16 -12.76 -16.02
CA THR A 183 3.13 -13.50 -16.75
C THR A 183 1.88 -12.64 -16.88
N MET A 184 1.10 -12.91 -17.93
CA MET A 184 -0.19 -12.26 -18.11
C MET A 184 -1.20 -13.29 -18.62
N SER A 185 -2.39 -13.24 -18.04
CA SER A 185 -3.52 -14.09 -18.37
C SER A 185 -4.72 -13.22 -18.72
N GLY A 186 -5.66 -13.80 -19.45
CA GLY A 186 -6.93 -13.18 -19.78
C GLY A 186 -8.03 -14.20 -19.69
N ARG A 187 -9.25 -13.72 -19.45
CA ARG A 187 -10.47 -14.51 -19.45
C ARG A 187 -11.60 -13.67 -20.00
N GLY A 188 -12.54 -14.30 -20.69
CA GLY A 188 -13.72 -13.67 -21.24
C GLY A 188 -14.76 -14.73 -21.61
N GLU A 189 -16.02 -14.34 -21.60
CA GLU A 189 -17.12 -15.18 -22.03
C GLU A 189 -17.23 -15.17 -23.55
N VAL A 190 -17.69 -16.29 -24.08
CA VAL A 190 -17.84 -16.52 -25.51
C VAL A 190 -19.31 -16.79 -25.80
N ILE A 191 -19.86 -16.06 -26.75
CA ILE A 191 -21.24 -16.21 -27.20
C ILE A 191 -21.30 -16.81 -28.61
N GLY A 192 -22.42 -17.45 -28.93
CA GLY A 192 -22.73 -17.88 -30.29
C GLY A 192 -22.78 -16.68 -31.23
N GLN A 193 -22.07 -16.75 -32.35
CA GLN A 193 -22.15 -15.73 -33.39
C GLN A 193 -23.25 -16.12 -34.37
N ILE A 194 -24.46 -15.60 -34.15
CA ILE A 194 -25.59 -15.80 -35.07
C ILE A 194 -25.34 -14.98 -36.33
N ARG A 195 -25.07 -15.67 -37.45
CA ARG A 195 -24.94 -15.03 -38.77
C ARG A 195 -26.30 -14.98 -39.43
N THR A 196 -27.04 -13.92 -39.14
CA THR A 196 -28.42 -13.77 -39.61
C THR A 196 -28.53 -13.86 -41.14
N GLU A 197 -27.57 -13.34 -41.90
CA GLU A 197 -27.61 -13.43 -43.37
C GLU A 197 -27.43 -14.87 -43.87
N GLN A 198 -26.60 -15.65 -43.20
CA GLN A 198 -26.39 -17.06 -43.53
C GLN A 198 -27.65 -17.85 -43.21
N ILE A 199 -28.22 -17.65 -42.02
CA ILE A 199 -29.46 -18.32 -41.60
C ILE A 199 -30.61 -17.96 -42.54
N GLN A 200 -30.77 -16.69 -42.92
CA GLN A 200 -31.76 -16.24 -43.90
C GLN A 200 -31.64 -16.99 -45.23
N SER A 201 -30.41 -17.16 -45.73
CA SER A 201 -30.15 -17.88 -46.98
C SER A 201 -30.39 -19.38 -46.84
N ASP A 202 -30.08 -19.96 -45.68
CA ASP A 202 -30.21 -21.40 -45.45
C ASP A 202 -31.67 -21.80 -45.31
N ILE A 203 -32.50 -21.01 -44.60
CA ILE A 203 -33.92 -21.32 -44.38
C ILE A 203 -34.83 -20.86 -45.53
N ALA A 204 -34.32 -20.07 -46.48
CA ALA A 204 -35.10 -19.59 -47.61
C ALA A 204 -35.66 -20.75 -48.46
N GLY A 205 -36.98 -20.76 -48.67
CA GLY A 205 -37.68 -21.80 -49.40
C GLY A 205 -37.80 -23.16 -48.69
N MET A 206 -37.30 -23.33 -47.46
CA MET A 206 -37.59 -24.51 -46.64
C MET A 206 -39.07 -24.57 -46.25
N SER A 207 -39.57 -25.75 -45.90
CA SER A 207 -40.88 -25.84 -45.25
C SER A 207 -40.83 -25.21 -43.86
N TYR A 208 -41.99 -24.84 -43.30
CA TYR A 208 -42.05 -24.29 -41.94
C TYR A 208 -41.41 -25.24 -40.90
N ASP A 209 -41.71 -26.54 -41.00
CA ASP A 209 -41.22 -27.55 -40.06
C ASP A 209 -39.72 -27.81 -40.22
N ASP A 210 -39.22 -27.80 -41.46
CA ASP A 210 -37.78 -27.95 -41.74
C ASP A 210 -36.99 -26.73 -41.27
N ALA A 211 -37.53 -25.52 -41.48
CA ALA A 211 -36.91 -24.28 -41.00
C ALA A 211 -36.87 -24.25 -39.47
N MET A 212 -37.94 -24.65 -38.80
CA MET A 212 -37.98 -24.76 -37.33
C MET A 212 -36.94 -25.77 -36.82
N SER A 213 -36.87 -26.94 -37.45
CA SER A 213 -35.88 -27.97 -37.10
C SER A 213 -34.45 -27.49 -37.34
N TYR A 214 -34.19 -26.79 -38.45
CA TYR A 214 -32.91 -26.17 -38.75
C TYR A 214 -32.46 -25.20 -37.66
N LEU A 215 -33.36 -24.31 -37.20
CA LEU A 215 -33.05 -23.34 -36.16
C LEU A 215 -32.73 -24.03 -34.83
N ILE A 216 -33.49 -25.06 -34.44
CA ILE A 216 -33.27 -25.79 -33.18
C ILE A 216 -31.97 -26.61 -33.22
N GLU A 217 -31.67 -27.28 -34.34
CA GLU A 217 -30.56 -28.22 -34.41
C GLU A 217 -29.22 -27.58 -34.77
N ARG A 218 -29.23 -26.47 -35.53
CA ARG A 218 -28.01 -25.92 -36.15
C ARG A 218 -27.64 -24.51 -35.72
N VAL A 219 -28.56 -23.77 -35.11
CA VAL A 219 -28.26 -22.45 -34.56
C VAL A 219 -28.00 -22.58 -33.07
N ASP A 220 -26.93 -21.94 -32.59
CA ASP A 220 -26.54 -21.94 -31.16
C ASP A 220 -27.50 -20.99 -30.40
N ILE A 221 -28.70 -21.49 -30.09
CA ILE A 221 -29.76 -20.82 -29.32
C ILE A 221 -29.62 -21.27 -27.86
N ALA A 222 -29.89 -20.38 -26.88
CA ALA A 222 -29.83 -20.75 -25.47
C ALA A 222 -30.82 -21.89 -25.15
N GLU A 223 -30.39 -22.83 -24.29
CA GLU A 223 -31.08 -24.11 -24.02
C GLU A 223 -32.55 -23.95 -23.56
N ASP A 224 -32.88 -22.80 -22.94
CA ASP A 224 -34.21 -22.50 -22.40
C ASP A 224 -35.13 -21.72 -23.36
N THR A 225 -34.71 -21.50 -24.61
CA THR A 225 -35.45 -20.69 -25.59
C THR A 225 -35.86 -21.50 -26.82
N THR A 226 -37.11 -21.32 -27.28
CA THR A 226 -37.57 -21.87 -28.55
C THR A 226 -37.67 -20.77 -29.61
N PRO A 227 -37.12 -20.98 -30.82
CA PRO A 227 -37.23 -19.99 -31.90
C PRO A 227 -38.70 -19.81 -32.31
N GLU A 228 -39.11 -18.55 -32.53
CA GLU A 228 -40.45 -18.21 -33.03
C GLU A 228 -40.37 -17.80 -34.51
N ILE A 229 -41.24 -18.40 -35.34
CA ILE A 229 -41.35 -18.06 -36.77
C ILE A 229 -42.72 -17.44 -37.05
N ILE A 230 -42.74 -16.14 -37.34
CA ILE A 230 -43.94 -15.40 -37.72
C ILE A 230 -43.94 -15.17 -39.24
N ILE A 231 -44.94 -15.69 -39.93
CA ILE A 231 -45.11 -15.52 -41.39
C ILE A 231 -46.24 -14.54 -41.66
N SER A 232 -45.94 -13.44 -42.35
CA SER A 232 -46.92 -12.46 -42.79
C SER A 232 -46.83 -12.27 -44.31
N PRO A 233 -47.98 -12.25 -45.03
CA PRO A 233 -49.34 -12.40 -44.51
C PRO A 233 -49.70 -13.84 -44.12
N ALA A 234 -50.62 -14.02 -43.16
CA ALA A 234 -50.99 -15.34 -42.60
C ALA A 234 -51.40 -16.38 -43.66
N TRP A 235 -52.10 -15.94 -44.71
CA TRP A 235 -52.54 -16.81 -45.81
C TRP A 235 -51.39 -17.51 -46.55
N PHE A 236 -50.18 -16.93 -46.52
CA PHE A 236 -49.01 -17.53 -47.19
C PHE A 236 -48.58 -18.82 -46.49
N LYS A 237 -48.61 -18.83 -45.16
CA LYS A 237 -48.34 -20.03 -44.36
C LYS A 237 -49.40 -21.10 -44.61
N GLU A 238 -50.67 -20.72 -44.65
CA GLU A 238 -51.80 -21.65 -44.82
C GLU A 238 -51.79 -22.36 -46.19
N TRP A 239 -51.43 -21.66 -47.27
CA TRP A 239 -51.44 -22.23 -48.62
C TRP A 239 -50.13 -22.86 -49.07
N PHE A 240 -48.99 -22.30 -48.66
CA PHE A 240 -47.68 -22.75 -49.17
C PHE A 240 -46.87 -23.53 -48.13
N ASN A 241 -47.12 -23.32 -46.84
CA ASN A 241 -46.38 -23.91 -45.71
C ASN A 241 -44.85 -23.88 -45.86
N GLN A 242 -44.34 -22.78 -46.44
CA GLN A 242 -42.92 -22.61 -46.78
C GLN A 242 -42.43 -21.23 -46.34
N MET A 243 -41.13 -21.12 -46.16
CA MET A 243 -40.43 -19.86 -45.98
C MET A 243 -40.37 -19.09 -47.30
N PRO A 244 -40.33 -17.74 -47.26
CA PRO A 244 -40.08 -16.93 -48.46
C PRO A 244 -38.81 -17.37 -49.18
N ILE A 245 -38.88 -17.48 -50.51
CA ILE A 245 -37.75 -17.95 -51.34
C ILE A 245 -36.62 -16.90 -51.41
N LEU A 246 -36.97 -15.62 -51.27
CA LEU A 246 -36.00 -14.53 -51.27
C LEU A 246 -35.51 -14.27 -49.84
N PRO A 247 -34.21 -14.46 -49.54
CA PRO A 247 -33.68 -14.30 -48.18
C PRO A 247 -33.95 -12.91 -47.58
N ASN A 248 -33.95 -11.87 -48.42
CA ASN A 248 -34.25 -10.49 -48.00
C ASN A 248 -35.70 -10.25 -47.52
N ARG A 249 -36.59 -11.24 -47.67
CA ARG A 249 -37.96 -11.23 -47.11
C ARG A 249 -38.04 -11.91 -45.74
N ILE A 250 -36.91 -12.39 -45.22
CA ILE A 250 -36.81 -13.03 -43.91
C ILE A 250 -36.05 -12.08 -43.00
N GLN A 251 -36.65 -11.73 -41.87
CA GLN A 251 -36.01 -10.92 -40.83
C GLN A 251 -35.76 -11.82 -39.63
N ILE A 252 -34.56 -11.70 -39.05
CA ILE A 252 -34.15 -12.45 -37.86
C ILE A 252 -33.82 -11.41 -36.81
N GLU A 253 -34.47 -11.52 -35.66
CA GLU A 253 -34.27 -10.64 -34.51
C GLU A 253 -33.84 -11.49 -33.32
N GLU A 254 -32.81 -11.05 -32.61
CA GLU A 254 -32.37 -11.66 -31.36
C GLU A 254 -33.18 -11.03 -30.23
N VAL A 255 -33.93 -11.85 -29.49
CA VAL A 255 -34.67 -11.40 -28.32
C VAL A 255 -33.76 -11.55 -27.09
N PRO A 256 -33.55 -10.49 -26.30
CA PRO A 256 -32.66 -10.51 -25.13
C PRO A 256 -33.20 -11.36 -23.97
#